data_AF-A0A524F095-F1
#
_entry.id   AF-A0A524F095-F1
#
_cell.length_a   1.000
_cell.length_b   1.000
_cell.length_c   1.000
_cell.angle_alpha   90.00
_cell.angle_beta   90.00
_cell.angle_gamma   90.00
#
_symmetry.space_group_name_H-M   'P 1'
#
loop_
_entity.id
_entity.type
_entity.pdbx_description
1 polymer ?
#
loop_
_entity_poly.entity_id
_entity_poly.type
_entity_poly.pdbx_seq_one_letter_code
_entity_poly.pdbx_strand_id
1 'polypeptide(L)'
;MIPMSAFLETLKRVWHYLKRSWFVITIVLVLILFFVGKLEEISSLMITSIVILSLTIAGLILQIIVTILKFRSFKTYLESHKRIDDTSIAQGIDNELVTVRRQLSELMKDKKCPGMIILLKNTYIYYNSKMVETFNKLYKEANFKENVYSLLSKQFDLYKNEIQEIQKRMEQQEKSD
;
A
#
# COMPACT_ATOMS: atom_id res chain seq x y z
N MET A 1 -4.11 30.86 28.25
CA MET A 1 -3.10 30.80 27.17
C MET A 1 -3.16 29.39 26.58
N ILE A 2 -3.65 29.23 25.36
CA ILE A 2 -3.65 27.92 24.69
C ILE A 2 -2.21 27.67 24.22
N PRO A 3 -1.58 26.54 24.56
CA PRO A 3 -0.21 26.27 24.14
C PRO A 3 -0.12 26.22 22.62
N MET A 4 0.87 26.92 22.05
CA MET A 4 1.11 27.06 20.62
C MET A 4 1.14 25.71 19.88
N SER A 5 1.60 24.65 20.56
CA SER A 5 1.61 23.28 20.06
C SER A 5 0.20 22.71 19.80
N ALA A 6 -0.75 22.96 20.71
CA ALA A 6 -2.13 22.49 20.55
C ALA A 6 -2.85 23.21 19.40
N PHE A 7 -2.56 24.50 19.18
CA PHE A 7 -3.12 25.27 18.06
C PHE A 7 -2.63 24.75 16.70
N LEU A 8 -1.33 24.45 16.58
CA LEU A 8 -0.74 23.89 15.36
C LEU A 8 -1.29 22.49 15.04
N GLU A 9 -1.51 21.64 16.07
CA GLU A 9 -2.13 20.33 15.87
C GLU A 9 -3.60 20.41 15.43
N THR A 10 -4.35 21.39 15.95
CA THR A 10 -5.73 21.63 15.48
C THR A 10 -5.75 22.14 14.04
N LEU A 11 -4.84 23.04 13.66
CA LEU A 11 -4.68 23.51 12.29
C LEU A 11 -4.32 22.37 11.33
N LYS A 12 -3.40 21.49 11.73
CA LYS A 12 -2.98 20.33 10.92
C LYS A 12 -4.15 19.34 10.73
N ARG A 13 -4.95 19.10 11.77
CA ARG A 13 -6.18 18.30 11.69
C ARG A 13 -7.22 18.95 10.77
N VAL A 14 -7.53 20.22 10.98
CA VAL A 14 -8.48 20.97 10.14
C VAL A 14 -8.03 20.99 8.68
N TRP A 15 -6.75 21.23 8.42
CA TRP A 15 -6.16 21.16 7.07
C TRP A 15 -6.28 19.76 6.46
N HIS A 16 -6.09 18.70 7.25
CA HIS A 16 -6.25 17.32 6.79
C HIS A 16 -7.72 17.01 6.44
N TYR A 17 -8.68 17.46 7.25
CA TYR A 17 -10.11 17.34 6.96
C TYR A 17 -10.52 18.16 5.73
N LEU A 18 -10.03 19.40 5.60
CA LEU A 18 -10.24 20.21 4.40
C LEU A 18 -9.66 19.51 3.17
N LYS A 19 -8.44 18.98 3.22
CA LYS A 19 -7.85 18.27 2.07
C LYS A 19 -8.69 17.07 1.59
N ARG A 20 -9.41 16.42 2.51
CA ARG A 20 -10.28 15.26 2.21
C ARG A 20 -11.68 15.66 1.75
N SER A 21 -12.22 16.75 2.26
CA SER A 21 -13.62 17.17 2.02
C SER A 21 -13.77 18.39 1.11
N TRP A 22 -12.70 19.12 0.80
CA TRP A 22 -12.74 20.30 -0.08
C TRP A 22 -13.23 19.91 -1.48
N PHE A 23 -12.89 18.72 -1.98
CA PHE A 23 -13.45 18.22 -3.24
C PHE A 23 -14.99 18.17 -3.23
N VAL A 24 -15.58 17.62 -2.17
CA VAL A 24 -17.04 17.52 -2.01
C VAL A 24 -17.66 18.90 -1.84
N ILE A 25 -17.03 19.77 -1.04
CA ILE A 25 -17.49 21.14 -0.80
C ILE A 25 -17.48 21.95 -2.11
N THR A 26 -16.43 21.84 -2.92
CA THR A 26 -16.32 22.53 -4.22
C THR A 26 -17.41 22.05 -5.18
N ILE A 27 -17.65 20.74 -5.28
CA ILE A 27 -18.72 20.19 -6.14
C ILE A 27 -20.10 20.70 -5.71
N VAL A 28 -20.39 20.69 -4.41
CA VAL A 28 -21.67 21.18 -3.88
C VAL A 28 -21.84 22.67 -4.15
N LEU A 29 -20.79 23.48 -3.98
CA LEU A 29 -20.83 24.91 -4.25
C LEU A 29 -21.08 25.21 -5.75
N VAL A 30 -20.45 24.45 -6.65
CA VAL A 30 -20.70 24.54 -8.10
C VAL A 30 -22.14 24.17 -8.44
N LEU A 31 -22.67 23.09 -7.85
CA LEU A 31 -24.06 22.69 -8.05
C LEU A 31 -25.02 23.79 -7.58
N ILE A 32 -24.79 24.39 -6.41
CA ILE A 32 -25.60 25.49 -5.91
C ILE A 32 -25.56 26.69 -6.86
N LEU A 33 -24.36 27.09 -7.33
CA LEU A 33 -24.21 28.20 -8.28
C LEU A 33 -24.90 27.91 -9.63
N PHE A 34 -24.87 26.65 -10.08
CA PHE A 34 -25.55 26.20 -11.31
C PHE A 34 -27.09 26.30 -11.19
N PHE A 35 -27.66 26.00 -10.04
CA PHE A 35 -29.13 26.07 -9.83
C PHE A 35 -29.64 27.47 -9.46
N VAL A 36 -28.81 28.33 -8.87
CA VAL A 36 -29.20 29.70 -8.45
C VAL A 36 -29.02 30.74 -9.56
N GLY A 37 -28.09 30.53 -10.50
CA GLY A 37 -27.87 31.42 -11.64
C GLY A 37 -28.90 31.21 -12.75
N LYS A 38 -29.83 32.16 -12.94
CA LYS A 38 -30.70 32.16 -14.12
C LYS A 38 -29.86 32.22 -15.41
N LEU A 39 -30.31 31.45 -16.40
CA LEU A 39 -29.71 31.04 -17.69
C LEU A 39 -29.22 32.15 -18.66
N GLU A 40 -28.89 33.36 -18.22
CA GLU A 40 -28.40 34.43 -19.12
C GLU A 40 -26.89 34.66 -19.05
N GLU A 41 -26.21 34.26 -17.96
CA GLU A 41 -24.74 34.37 -17.81
C GLU A 41 -23.98 33.06 -18.10
N ILE A 42 -24.47 32.27 -19.07
CA ILE A 42 -23.98 30.91 -19.34
C ILE A 42 -22.48 30.88 -19.72
N SER A 43 -21.95 31.95 -20.32
CA SER A 43 -20.55 31.99 -20.76
C SER A 43 -19.53 32.06 -19.61
N SER A 44 -19.81 32.81 -18.54
CA SER A 44 -18.91 32.91 -17.38
C SER A 44 -18.98 31.66 -16.49
N LEU A 45 -20.16 31.07 -16.38
CA LEU A 45 -20.43 29.82 -15.66
C LEU A 45 -19.79 28.60 -16.34
N MET A 46 -19.76 28.56 -17.68
CA MET A 46 -19.07 27.48 -18.40
C MET A 46 -17.55 27.55 -18.21
N ILE A 47 -16.96 28.75 -18.26
CA ILE A 47 -15.51 28.91 -18.05
C ILE A 47 -15.13 28.53 -16.61
N THR A 48 -15.90 28.99 -15.61
CA THR A 48 -15.67 28.62 -14.20
C THR A 48 -15.87 27.12 -13.96
N SER A 49 -16.90 26.51 -14.57
CA SER A 49 -17.10 25.05 -14.51
C SER A 49 -15.93 24.28 -15.12
N ILE A 50 -15.42 24.68 -16.29
CA ILE A 50 -14.26 24.06 -16.95
C ILE A 50 -12.99 24.24 -16.12
N VAL A 51 -12.77 25.41 -15.51
CA VAL A 51 -11.63 25.66 -14.63
C VAL A 51 -11.71 24.79 -13.36
N ILE A 52 -12.89 24.65 -12.76
CA ILE A 52 -13.07 23.82 -11.58
C ILE A 52 -12.95 22.33 -11.93
N LEU A 53 -13.48 21.91 -13.08
CA LEU A 53 -13.34 20.54 -13.59
C LEU A 53 -11.87 20.19 -13.88
N SER A 54 -11.11 21.11 -14.47
CA SER A 54 -9.68 20.91 -14.73
C SER A 54 -8.85 20.89 -13.45
N LEU A 55 -9.15 21.75 -12.47
CA LEU A 55 -8.54 21.71 -11.14
C LEU A 55 -8.85 20.42 -10.38
N THR A 56 -10.08 19.92 -10.47
CA THR A 56 -10.48 18.66 -9.83
C THR A 56 -9.82 17.46 -10.48
N ILE A 57 -9.74 17.41 -11.82
CA ILE A 57 -9.00 16.37 -12.55
C ILE A 57 -7.51 16.43 -12.19
N ALA A 58 -6.90 17.61 -12.18
CA ALA A 58 -5.51 17.78 -11.77
C ALA A 58 -5.26 17.31 -10.34
N GLY A 59 -6.19 17.61 -9.41
CA GLY A 59 -6.15 17.13 -8.03
C GLY A 59 -6.24 15.60 -7.91
N LEU A 60 -7.10 14.96 -8.70
CA LEU A 60 -7.21 13.51 -8.79
C LEU A 60 -5.94 12.86 -9.34
N ILE A 61 -5.39 13.42 -10.42
CA ILE A 61 -4.13 12.95 -11.01
C ILE A 61 -3.00 13.06 -9.97
N LEU A 62 -2.92 14.18 -9.23
CA LEU A 62 -1.92 14.35 -8.19
C LEU A 62 -2.09 13.32 -7.06
N GLN A 63 -3.31 13.02 -6.64
CA GLN A 63 -3.58 11.97 -5.64
C GLN A 63 -3.17 10.59 -6.13
N ILE A 64 -3.44 10.26 -7.40
CA ILE A 64 -3.02 9.01 -8.02
C ILE A 64 -1.49 8.92 -8.05
N ILE A 65 -0.81 9.99 -8.49
CA ILE A 65 0.66 10.06 -8.52
C ILE A 65 1.24 9.86 -7.12
N VAL A 66 0.72 10.55 -6.10
CA VAL A 66 1.17 10.41 -4.71
C VAL A 66 0.93 8.98 -4.19
N THR A 67 -0.19 8.36 -4.55
CA THR A 67 -0.50 6.97 -4.17
C THR A 67 0.47 5.98 -4.81
N ILE A 68 0.77 6.16 -6.10
CA ILE A 68 1.75 5.34 -6.84
C ILE A 68 3.16 5.50 -6.23
N LEU A 69 3.56 6.74 -5.91
CA LEU A 69 4.83 7.02 -5.24
C LEU A 69 4.93 6.34 -3.87
N LYS A 70 3.87 6.42 -3.05
CA LYS A 70 3.81 5.73 -1.76
C LYS A 70 3.90 4.22 -1.91
N PHE A 71 3.22 3.64 -2.90
CA PHE A 71 3.31 2.20 -3.17
C PHE A 71 4.71 1.78 -3.63
N ARG A 72 5.38 2.62 -4.43
CA ARG A 72 6.78 2.40 -4.82
C ARG A 72 7.72 2.43 -3.61
N SER A 73 7.61 3.44 -2.75
CA SER A 73 8.38 3.53 -1.50
C SER A 73 8.12 2.31 -0.60
N PHE A 74 6.88 1.87 -0.51
CA PHE A 74 6.49 0.66 0.23
C PHE A 74 7.15 -0.60 -0.34
N LYS A 75 7.14 -0.77 -1.66
CA LYS A 75 7.82 -1.88 -2.33
C LYS A 75 9.34 -1.85 -2.09
N THR A 76 9.97 -0.69 -2.21
CA THR A 76 11.42 -0.53 -1.95
C THR A 76 11.78 -0.80 -0.48
N TYR A 77 10.90 -0.42 0.45
CA TYR A 77 11.08 -0.72 1.88
C TYR A 77 11.01 -2.23 2.15
N LEU A 78 10.04 -2.92 1.53
CA LEU A 78 9.93 -4.38 1.58
C LEU A 78 11.17 -5.08 1.00
N GLU A 79 11.68 -4.62 -0.15
CA GLU A 79 12.85 -5.22 -0.81
C GLU A 79 14.15 -5.07 -0.02
N SER A 80 14.27 -4.01 0.79
CA SER A 80 15.48 -3.74 1.58
C SER A 80 15.52 -4.48 2.92
N HIS A 81 14.40 -5.05 3.39
CA HIS A 81 14.32 -5.71 4.69
C HIS A 81 13.81 -7.15 4.57
N LYS A 82 14.59 -8.13 5.05
CA LYS A 82 14.21 -9.55 5.03
C LYS A 82 13.08 -9.86 6.03
N ARG A 83 13.17 -9.32 7.25
CA ARG A 83 12.17 -9.46 8.32
C ARG A 83 11.68 -8.09 8.73
N ILE A 84 10.37 -7.93 8.80
CA ILE A 84 9.76 -6.63 8.93
C ILE A 84 8.55 -6.70 9.84
N ASP A 85 8.56 -5.88 10.88
CA ASP A 85 7.39 -5.69 11.73
C ASP A 85 6.44 -4.65 11.14
N ASP A 86 5.13 -4.84 11.31
CA ASP A 86 4.12 -3.93 10.76
C ASP A 86 4.24 -2.52 11.35
N THR A 87 4.63 -2.42 12.62
CA THR A 87 4.92 -1.14 13.29
C THR A 87 6.11 -0.41 12.69
N SER A 88 7.17 -1.14 12.33
CA SER A 88 8.39 -0.58 11.73
C SER A 88 8.12 -0.07 10.32
N ILE A 89 7.28 -0.77 9.54
CA ILE A 89 6.83 -0.32 8.20
C ILE A 89 5.99 0.95 8.31
N ALA A 90 5.04 0.98 9.25
CA ALA A 90 4.17 2.14 9.47
C ALA A 90 4.99 3.39 9.82
N GLN A 91 6.01 3.24 10.66
CA GLN A 91 6.94 4.32 11.02
C GLN A 91 7.85 4.72 9.85
N GLY A 92 8.38 3.77 9.09
CA GLY A 92 9.31 4.04 7.97
C GLY A 92 8.66 4.74 6.77
N ILE A 93 7.35 4.60 6.59
CA ILE A 93 6.62 5.10 5.41
C ILE A 93 5.63 6.22 5.80
N ASP A 94 5.58 6.60 7.08
CA ASP A 94 4.63 7.59 7.63
C ASP A 94 3.19 7.31 7.18
N ASN A 95 2.75 6.07 7.39
CA ASN A 95 1.43 5.58 7.04
C ASN A 95 0.75 4.94 8.25
N GLU A 96 -0.57 4.99 8.29
CA GLU A 96 -1.35 4.33 9.34
C GLU A 96 -1.15 2.80 9.31
N LEU A 97 -0.98 2.20 10.49
CA LEU A 97 -0.80 0.77 10.67
C LEU A 97 -1.90 -0.06 9.99
N VAL A 98 -3.15 0.42 10.05
CA VAL A 98 -4.30 -0.23 9.40
C VAL A 98 -4.12 -0.30 7.89
N THR A 99 -3.63 0.78 7.28
CA THR A 99 -3.37 0.85 5.84
C THR A 99 -2.24 -0.10 5.45
N VAL A 100 -1.17 -0.14 6.23
CA VAL A 100 -0.03 -1.06 6.04
C VAL A 100 -0.47 -2.51 6.13
N ARG A 101 -1.24 -2.89 7.16
CA ARG A 101 -1.76 -4.25 7.32
C ARG A 101 -2.65 -4.66 6.16
N ARG A 102 -3.51 -3.76 5.66
CA ARG A 102 -4.35 -4.03 4.50
C ARG A 102 -3.51 -4.25 3.25
N GLN A 103 -2.53 -3.38 2.98
CA GLN A 103 -1.62 -3.51 1.84
C GLN A 103 -0.80 -4.81 1.90
N LEU A 104 -0.27 -5.17 3.07
CA LEU A 104 0.41 -6.45 3.27
C LEU A 104 -0.53 -7.64 3.04
N SER A 105 -1.76 -7.57 3.54
CA SER A 105 -2.76 -8.61 3.32
C SER A 105 -3.15 -8.77 1.86
N GLU A 106 -3.23 -7.69 1.09
CA GLU A 106 -3.50 -7.72 -0.35
C GLU A 106 -2.32 -8.33 -1.10
N LEU A 107 -1.09 -7.89 -0.82
CA LEU A 107 0.12 -8.45 -1.43
C LEU A 107 0.34 -9.92 -1.08
N MET A 108 -0.09 -10.36 0.10
CA MET A 108 -0.02 -11.77 0.46
C MET A 108 -0.92 -12.66 -0.42
N LYS A 109 -2.04 -12.12 -0.90
CA LYS A 109 -3.01 -12.83 -1.75
C LYS A 109 -2.69 -12.71 -3.24
N ASP A 110 -1.94 -11.69 -3.64
CA ASP A 110 -1.66 -11.42 -5.05
C ASP A 110 -0.62 -12.40 -5.61
N LYS A 111 -1.06 -13.28 -6.52
CA LYS A 111 -0.18 -14.21 -7.26
C LYS A 111 0.83 -13.48 -8.16
N LYS A 112 0.59 -12.21 -8.51
CA LYS A 112 1.50 -11.38 -9.33
C LYS A 112 2.55 -10.64 -8.50
N CYS A 113 2.51 -10.75 -7.17
CA CYS A 113 3.54 -10.17 -6.34
C CYS A 113 4.87 -10.86 -6.69
N PRO A 114 5.92 -10.11 -7.10
CA PRO A 114 7.19 -10.71 -7.47
C PRO A 114 7.86 -11.41 -6.29
N GLY A 115 7.42 -11.22 -5.05
CA GLY A 115 7.94 -11.90 -3.87
C GLY A 115 6.85 -12.54 -3.02
N MET A 116 7.27 -13.28 -2.01
CA MET A 116 6.41 -13.98 -1.07
C MET A 116 6.52 -13.35 0.31
N ILE A 117 5.40 -12.88 0.86
CA ILE A 117 5.34 -12.33 2.22
C ILE A 117 4.72 -13.38 3.12
N ILE A 118 5.43 -13.93 4.10
CA ILE A 118 4.85 -14.81 5.13
C ILE A 118 4.63 -14.05 6.44
N LEU A 119 3.63 -14.47 7.23
CA LEU A 119 3.41 -13.96 8.58
C LEU A 119 3.83 -15.03 9.59
N LEU A 120 4.84 -14.74 10.40
CA LEU A 120 5.39 -15.67 11.38
C LEU A 120 5.48 -14.96 12.74
N LYS A 121 4.79 -15.49 13.77
CA LYS A 121 4.81 -14.93 15.13
C LYS A 121 4.61 -13.40 15.18
N ASN A 122 3.64 -12.89 14.42
CA ASN A 122 3.32 -11.47 14.29
C ASN A 122 4.37 -10.62 13.54
N THR A 123 5.35 -11.23 12.89
CA THR A 123 6.33 -10.55 12.04
C THR A 123 6.12 -10.94 10.58
N TYR A 124 6.13 -9.96 9.68
CA TYR A 124 6.07 -10.20 8.24
C TYR A 124 7.48 -10.44 7.71
N ILE A 125 7.65 -11.47 6.90
CA ILE A 125 8.95 -11.82 6.32
C ILE A 125 8.78 -11.77 4.81
N TYR A 126 9.56 -10.91 4.16
CA TYR A 126 9.54 -10.76 2.71
C TYR A 126 10.67 -11.58 2.09
N TYR A 127 10.28 -12.48 1.19
CA TYR A 127 11.18 -13.20 0.31
C TYR A 127 11.06 -12.64 -1.10
N ASN A 128 12.18 -12.21 -1.67
CA ASN A 128 12.22 -11.70 -3.04
C ASN A 128 11.96 -12.82 -4.07
N SER A 129 11.67 -12.42 -5.32
CA SER A 129 11.45 -13.33 -6.46
C SER A 129 12.52 -14.39 -6.59
N LYS A 130 13.79 -13.96 -6.54
CA LYS A 130 14.95 -14.83 -6.75
C LYS A 130 15.03 -15.93 -5.69
N MET A 131 14.73 -15.62 -4.44
CA MET A 131 14.73 -16.59 -3.34
C MET A 131 13.56 -17.57 -3.48
N VAL A 132 12.37 -17.08 -3.81
CA VAL A 132 11.18 -17.92 -4.04
C VAL A 132 11.40 -18.87 -5.22
N GLU A 133 11.97 -18.38 -6.32
CA GLU A 133 12.28 -19.19 -7.50
C GLU A 133 13.35 -20.24 -7.21
N THR A 134 14.42 -19.87 -6.48
CA THR A 134 15.45 -20.81 -6.05
C THR A 134 14.88 -21.87 -5.11
N PHE A 135 14.02 -21.47 -4.18
CA PHE A 135 13.32 -22.40 -3.29
C PHE A 135 12.46 -23.37 -4.10
N ASN A 136 11.65 -22.87 -5.04
CA ASN A 136 10.76 -23.71 -5.85
C ASN A 136 11.56 -24.71 -6.72
N LYS A 137 12.69 -24.26 -7.28
CA LYS A 137 13.62 -25.13 -8.02
C LYS A 137 14.19 -26.24 -7.13
N LEU A 138 14.75 -25.88 -5.98
CA LEU A 138 15.32 -26.84 -5.01
C LEU A 138 14.24 -27.79 -4.48
N TYR A 139 13.03 -27.29 -4.24
CA TYR A 139 11.90 -28.07 -3.76
C TYR A 139 11.46 -29.12 -4.79
N LYS A 140 11.36 -28.74 -6.06
CA LYS A 140 11.05 -29.66 -7.18
C LYS A 140 12.17 -30.67 -7.43
N GLU A 141 13.43 -30.24 -7.37
CA GLU A 141 14.59 -31.11 -7.60
C GLU A 141 14.79 -32.13 -6.46
N ALA A 142 14.47 -31.76 -5.22
CA ALA A 142 14.80 -32.58 -4.06
C ALA A 142 13.79 -33.67 -3.69
N ASN A 143 12.69 -33.84 -4.45
CA ASN A 143 11.73 -34.95 -4.27
C ASN A 143 11.39 -35.25 -2.79
N PHE A 144 11.14 -34.21 -1.99
CA PHE A 144 10.76 -34.31 -0.57
C PHE A 144 11.75 -35.01 0.37
N LYS A 145 13.03 -35.21 -0.02
CA LYS A 145 14.01 -35.80 0.91
C LYS A 145 14.49 -34.78 1.94
N GLU A 146 14.75 -35.26 3.16
CA GLU A 146 15.17 -34.53 4.38
C GLU A 146 16.29 -33.47 4.18
N ASN A 147 16.98 -33.48 3.04
CA ASN A 147 18.05 -32.55 2.68
C ASN A 147 17.58 -31.16 2.21
N VAL A 148 16.30 -30.94 1.86
CA VAL A 148 15.80 -29.61 1.48
C VAL A 148 16.01 -28.61 2.61
N TYR A 149 15.72 -29.04 3.84
CA TYR A 149 15.90 -28.22 5.04
C TYR A 149 17.37 -27.82 5.22
N SER A 150 18.31 -28.77 5.12
CA SER A 150 19.73 -28.51 5.35
C SER A 150 20.37 -27.65 4.26
N LEU A 151 19.90 -27.76 3.02
CA LEU A 151 20.35 -26.92 1.91
C LEU A 151 19.82 -25.49 2.03
N LEU A 152 18.52 -25.34 2.29
CA LEU A 152 17.89 -24.02 2.40
C LEU A 152 18.32 -23.26 3.66
N SER A 153 18.48 -23.95 4.79
CA SER A 153 18.94 -23.31 6.02
C SER A 153 20.37 -22.78 5.87
N LYS A 154 21.24 -23.51 5.16
CA LYS A 154 22.62 -23.09 4.89
C LYS A 154 22.70 -21.94 3.88
N GLN A 155 21.86 -21.97 2.85
CA GLN A 155 21.95 -21.01 1.74
C GLN A 155 21.25 -19.67 2.06
N PHE A 156 20.17 -19.71 2.84
CA PHE A 156 19.31 -18.55 3.04
C PHE A 156 19.15 -18.13 4.50
N ASP A 157 19.84 -18.76 5.46
CA ASP A 157 19.70 -18.52 6.90
C ASP A 157 18.21 -18.47 7.31
N LEU A 158 17.53 -19.57 6.99
CA LEU A 158 16.10 -19.77 7.24
C LEU A 158 15.91 -20.71 8.41
N TYR A 159 14.95 -20.38 9.27
CA TYR A 159 14.51 -21.26 10.34
C TYR A 159 13.53 -22.33 9.85
N LYS A 160 13.43 -23.43 10.59
CA LYS A 160 12.53 -24.56 10.27
C LYS A 160 11.08 -24.17 10.10
N ASN A 161 10.58 -23.30 10.97
CA ASN A 161 9.22 -22.78 10.91
C ASN A 161 8.98 -21.85 9.69
N GLU A 162 9.99 -21.09 9.26
CA GLU A 162 9.92 -20.30 8.03
C GLU A 162 9.79 -21.20 6.80
N ILE A 163 10.60 -22.26 6.72
CA ILE A 163 10.57 -23.22 5.61
C ILE A 163 9.22 -23.95 5.54
N GLN A 164 8.65 -24.35 6.69
CA GLN A 164 7.34 -24.99 6.75
C GLN A 164 6.20 -24.09 6.25
N GLU A 165 6.21 -22.81 6.63
CA GLU A 165 5.19 -21.87 6.15
C GLU A 165 5.35 -21.50 4.67
N ILE A 166 6.59 -21.42 4.16
CA ILE A 166 6.83 -21.27 2.72
C ILE A 166 6.24 -22.47 1.97
N GLN A 167 6.55 -23.69 2.42
CA GLN A 167 6.04 -24.92 1.80
C GLN A 167 4.51 -24.96 1.79
N LYS A 168 3.88 -24.77 2.95
CA LYS A 168 2.42 -24.79 3.11
C LYS A 168 1.73 -23.82 2.15
N ARG A 169 2.32 -22.64 1.96
CA ARG A 169 1.74 -21.63 1.09
C ARG A 169 1.97 -21.89 -0.39
N MET A 170 3.10 -22.51 -0.77
CA MET A 170 3.30 -23.01 -2.14
C MET A 170 2.29 -24.11 -2.48
N GLU A 171 2.07 -25.06 -1.57
CA GLU A 171 1.06 -26.12 -1.74
C GLU A 171 -0.36 -25.57 -1.87
N GLN A 172 -0.70 -24.49 -1.14
CA GLN A 172 -1.98 -23.79 -1.27
C GLN A 172 -2.12 -23.07 -2.61
N GLN A 173 -1.04 -22.51 -3.15
CA GLN A 173 -1.05 -21.85 -4.45
C GLN A 173 -1.25 -22.85 -5.60
N GLU A 174 -0.60 -24.02 -5.52
CA GLU A 174 -0.69 -25.09 -6.52
C GLU A 174 -2.06 -25.78 -6.55
N LYS A 175 -2.76 -25.88 -5.39
CA LYS A 175 -4.12 -26.44 -5.31
C LYS A 175 -5.24 -25.49 -5.76
N SER A 176 -4.93 -24.21 -5.93
CA SER A 176 -5.89 -23.19 -6.41
C SER A 176 -5.75 -22.89 -7.91
N ASP A 177 -4.92 -23.65 -8.62
CA ASP A 177 -4.86 -23.72 -10.09
C ASP A 177 -5.44 -25.06 -10.56
#